data_AF-A0A1Y6K6K7-F1
#
_entry.id   AF-A0A1Y6K6K7-F1
#
_cell.length_a   1.000
_cell.length_b   1.000
_cell.length_c   1.000
_cell.angle_alpha   90.00
_cell.angle_beta   90.00
_cell.angle_gamma   90.00
#
_symmetry.space_group_name_H-M   'P 1'
#
loop_
_entity.id
_entity.type
_entity.pdbx_description
1 polymer ?
#
loop_
_entity_poly.entity_id
_entity_poly.type
_entity_poly.pdbx_seq_one_letter_code
_entity_poly.pdbx_strand_id
1 'polypeptide(L)'
;MSSKISSLIKPTLNSPFNIDFNWWKDHDRDWQVYLRSFLCEEHRRIFQDLDNDEVIDWVDPKTAEVKQVDGLQHTLISHCAKQEGFISRNMALVDSVFKVFLSNGNKPLTPQELGEILNRPPDIILKTFSGFRVYKGIRPVSSS
;
A
#
# COMPACT_ATOMS: atom_id res chain seq x y z
N MET A 1 3.71 -28.82 1.76
CA MET A 1 3.60 -27.35 1.68
C MET A 1 4.88 -26.82 1.06
N SER A 2 4.85 -26.48 -0.23
CA SER A 2 6.04 -26.08 -0.97
C SER A 2 6.25 -24.58 -0.77
N SER A 3 7.20 -24.21 0.09
CA SER A 3 7.67 -22.84 0.17
C SER A 3 8.41 -22.55 -1.13
N LYS A 4 7.74 -21.90 -2.09
CA LYS A 4 8.37 -21.39 -3.31
C LYS A 4 9.49 -20.46 -2.85
N ILE A 5 10.73 -20.88 -3.05
CA ILE A 5 11.90 -20.01 -2.97
C ILE A 5 11.66 -18.95 -4.05
N SER A 6 11.15 -17.79 -3.64
CA SER A 6 11.06 -16.61 -4.50
C SER A 6 12.45 -16.41 -5.07
N SER A 7 12.59 -16.56 -6.37
CA SER A 7 13.85 -16.39 -7.08
C SER A 7 14.50 -15.10 -6.59
N LEU A 8 15.76 -15.20 -6.13
CA LEU A 8 16.59 -14.10 -5.63
C LEU A 8 17.01 -13.16 -6.78
N ILE A 9 16.06 -12.80 -7.66
CA ILE A 9 16.29 -11.82 -8.71
C ILE A 9 16.42 -10.48 -8.01
N LYS A 10 17.65 -9.94 -8.04
CA LYS A 10 17.93 -8.60 -7.52
C LYS A 10 17.04 -7.60 -8.27
N PRO A 11 16.18 -6.84 -7.57
CA PRO A 11 15.34 -5.84 -8.22
C PRO A 11 16.18 -4.80 -8.95
N THR A 12 15.64 -4.32 -10.06
CA THR A 12 16.24 -3.29 -10.93
C THR A 12 15.31 -2.08 -11.00
N LEU A 13 15.74 -1.01 -11.68
CA LEU A 13 14.91 0.18 -11.91
C LEU A 13 13.59 -0.12 -12.65
N ASN A 14 13.50 -1.27 -13.32
CA ASN A 14 12.33 -1.73 -14.07
C ASN A 14 11.56 -2.85 -13.34
N SER A 15 11.99 -3.22 -12.13
CA SER A 15 11.28 -4.22 -11.34
C SER A 15 10.07 -3.56 -10.66
N PRO A 16 8.84 -4.03 -10.91
CA PRO A 16 7.66 -3.44 -10.31
C PRO A 16 7.56 -3.82 -8.82
N PHE A 17 7.04 -2.89 -8.03
CA PHE A 17 6.75 -3.04 -6.60
C PHE A 17 5.27 -2.78 -6.36
N ASN A 18 4.73 -3.37 -5.30
CA ASN A 18 3.41 -3.03 -4.74
C ASN A 18 3.39 -3.25 -3.22
N ILE A 19 2.30 -2.89 -2.56
CA ILE A 19 2.05 -3.24 -1.17
C ILE A 19 1.51 -4.67 -1.09
N ASP A 20 2.27 -5.57 -0.48
CA ASP A 20 1.79 -6.88 -0.07
C ASP A 20 1.07 -6.74 1.27
N PHE A 21 -0.23 -6.45 1.23
CA PHE A 21 -1.05 -6.25 2.43
C PHE A 21 -1.10 -7.49 3.31
N ASN A 22 -1.19 -8.69 2.73
CA ASN A 22 -1.24 -9.92 3.51
C ASN A 22 0.06 -10.12 4.29
N TRP A 23 1.20 -10.02 3.61
CA TRP A 23 2.50 -10.10 4.28
C TRP A 23 2.63 -9.03 5.37
N TRP A 24 2.22 -7.79 5.09
CA TRP A 24 2.37 -6.71 6.05
C TRP A 24 1.52 -6.90 7.30
N LYS A 25 0.27 -7.35 7.17
CA LYS A 25 -0.61 -7.70 8.28
C LYS A 25 -0.03 -8.80 9.16
N ASP A 26 0.59 -9.80 8.53
CA ASP A 26 1.21 -10.93 9.25
C ASP A 26 2.50 -10.53 9.99
N HIS A 27 3.20 -9.47 9.55
CA HIS A 27 4.56 -9.14 10.02
C HIS A 27 4.69 -7.82 10.80
N ASP A 28 3.70 -6.94 10.80
CA ASP A 28 3.72 -5.64 11.48
C ASP A 28 2.40 -5.43 12.22
N ARG A 29 2.39 -5.54 13.55
CA ARG A 29 1.17 -5.36 14.37
C ARG A 29 0.60 -3.94 14.32
N ASP A 30 1.42 -2.96 13.94
CA ASP A 30 1.02 -1.54 13.88
C ASP A 30 0.54 -1.12 12.49
N TRP A 31 0.27 -2.09 11.59
CA TRP A 31 -0.14 -1.81 10.22
C TRP A 31 -1.39 -0.92 10.15
N GLN A 32 -2.36 -1.15 11.04
CA GLN A 32 -3.59 -0.38 11.10
C GLN A 32 -3.41 1.04 11.62
N VAL A 33 -2.58 1.20 12.66
CA VAL A 33 -2.23 2.52 13.19
C VAL A 33 -1.64 3.38 12.07
N TYR A 34 -0.79 2.77 11.24
CA TYR A 34 -0.22 3.42 10.08
C TYR A 34 -1.28 3.78 9.01
N LEU A 35 -2.21 2.87 8.68
CA LEU A 35 -3.29 3.19 7.72
C LEU A 35 -4.22 4.30 8.23
N ARG A 36 -4.59 4.25 9.51
CA ARG A 36 -5.43 5.27 10.17
C ARG A 36 -4.84 6.67 10.07
N SER A 37 -3.51 6.79 10.04
CA SER A 37 -2.81 8.07 9.86
C SER A 37 -3.11 8.77 8.52
N PHE A 38 -3.63 8.03 7.53
CA PHE A 38 -3.95 8.54 6.19
C PHE A 38 -5.45 8.78 5.97
N LEU A 39 -6.30 8.46 6.94
CA LEU A 39 -7.73 8.71 6.82
C LEU A 39 -8.04 10.22 6.80
N CYS A 40 -9.05 10.60 6.02
CA CYS A 40 -9.60 11.95 6.10
C CYS A 40 -10.28 12.20 7.45
N GLU A 41 -10.62 13.46 7.76
CA GLU A 41 -11.23 13.79 9.05
C GLU A 41 -12.54 13.04 9.32
N GLU A 42 -13.40 12.90 8.32
CA GLU A 42 -14.64 12.14 8.39
C GLU A 42 -14.39 10.69 8.82
N HIS A 43 -13.56 9.97 8.07
CA HIS A 43 -13.30 8.56 8.35
C HIS A 43 -12.46 8.36 9.62
N ARG A 44 -11.60 9.32 10.00
CA ARG A 44 -10.93 9.27 11.30
C ARG A 44 -11.95 9.24 12.45
N ARG A 45 -13.06 9.97 12.35
CA ARG A 45 -14.12 9.95 13.38
C ARG A 45 -14.91 8.63 13.34
N ILE A 46 -15.22 8.12 12.15
CA ILE A 46 -15.94 6.84 12.02
C ILE A 46 -15.13 5.69 12.62
N PHE A 47 -13.84 5.63 12.32
CA PHE A 47 -12.98 4.54 12.81
C PHE A 47 -12.44 4.77 14.23
N GLN A 48 -12.65 5.94 14.86
CA GLN A 48 -12.09 6.23 16.20
C GLN A 48 -12.52 5.21 17.27
N ASP A 49 -13.75 4.73 17.18
CA ASP A 49 -14.37 3.82 18.16
C ASP A 49 -14.47 2.37 17.67
N LEU A 50 -14.07 2.10 16.41
CA LEU A 50 -14.12 0.75 15.83
C LEU A 50 -12.85 0.00 16.16
N ASP A 51 -13.02 -1.21 16.69
CA ASP A 51 -11.92 -2.11 16.99
C ASP A 51 -11.12 -2.44 15.74
N ASN A 52 -9.85 -2.72 15.98
CA ASN A 52 -8.82 -2.82 14.95
C ASN A 52 -9.11 -3.92 13.88
N ASP A 53 -9.82 -4.99 14.21
CA ASP A 53 -9.97 -6.15 13.32
C ASP A 53 -11.35 -6.27 12.63
N GLU A 54 -12.02 -5.13 12.36
CA GLU A 54 -13.32 -5.16 11.67
C GLU A 54 -13.19 -5.50 10.17
N VAL A 55 -13.59 -6.72 9.85
CA VAL A 55 -13.89 -7.17 8.49
C VAL A 55 -15.33 -6.79 8.16
N ILE A 56 -15.53 -6.06 7.06
CA ILE A 56 -16.85 -5.63 6.59
C ILE A 56 -17.28 -6.46 5.38
N ASP A 57 -18.59 -6.70 5.28
CA ASP A 57 -19.21 -7.23 4.08
C ASP A 57 -19.39 -6.09 3.06
N TRP A 58 -18.43 -5.96 2.15
CA TRP A 58 -18.49 -4.96 1.09
C TRP A 58 -19.15 -5.51 -0.17
N VAL A 59 -20.19 -4.84 -0.66
CA VAL A 59 -20.85 -5.18 -1.92
C VAL A 59 -20.18 -4.44 -3.07
N ASP A 60 -19.61 -5.18 -4.02
CA ASP A 60 -19.04 -4.59 -5.23
C ASP A 60 -20.15 -3.90 -6.04
N PRO A 61 -20.07 -2.58 -6.30
CA PRO A 61 -21.14 -1.84 -6.96
C PRO A 61 -21.31 -2.22 -8.44
N LYS A 62 -20.36 -2.93 -9.05
CA LYS A 62 -20.43 -3.38 -10.44
C LYS A 62 -20.90 -4.82 -10.55
N THR A 63 -20.47 -5.70 -9.65
CA THR A 63 -20.77 -7.15 -9.74
C THR A 63 -21.85 -7.61 -8.77
N ALA A 64 -22.25 -6.77 -7.81
CA ALA A 64 -23.13 -7.13 -6.69
C ALA A 64 -22.60 -8.31 -5.83
N GLU A 65 -21.32 -8.64 -5.95
CA GLU A 65 -20.68 -9.66 -5.13
C GLU A 65 -20.37 -9.10 -3.74
N VAL A 66 -20.76 -9.84 -2.70
CA VAL A 66 -20.35 -9.55 -1.31
C VAL A 66 -18.94 -10.10 -1.10
N LYS A 67 -18.01 -9.23 -0.69
CA LYS A 67 -16.62 -9.58 -0.36
C LYS A 67 -16.34 -9.14 1.07
N GLN A 68 -15.83 -10.07 1.86
CA GLN A 68 -15.27 -9.76 3.17
C GLN A 68 -13.96 -9.00 2.94
N VAL A 69 -13.97 -7.70 3.22
CA VAL A 69 -12.80 -6.84 3.07
C VAL A 69 -12.51 -6.15 4.38
N ASP A 70 -11.25 -5.81 4.54
CA ASP A 70 -10.80 -4.94 5.62
C ASP A 70 -11.42 -3.55 5.46
N GLY A 71 -12.33 -3.16 6.36
CA GLY A 71 -13.13 -1.94 6.19
C GLY A 71 -12.28 -0.67 6.18
N LEU A 72 -11.20 -0.67 6.96
CA LEU A 72 -10.23 0.43 7.01
C LEU A 72 -9.47 0.55 5.69
N GLN A 73 -8.86 -0.54 5.22
CA GLN A 73 -8.11 -0.56 3.96
C GLN A 73 -9.00 -0.22 2.76
N HIS A 74 -10.20 -0.80 2.70
CA HIS A 74 -11.13 -0.55 1.61
C HIS A 74 -11.50 0.93 1.54
N THR A 75 -11.97 1.50 2.65
CA THR A 75 -12.36 2.91 2.75
C THR A 75 -11.21 3.86 2.42
N LEU A 76 -10.00 3.51 2.88
CA LEU A 76 -8.81 4.29 2.57
C LEU A 76 -8.52 4.30 1.06
N ILE A 77 -8.55 3.14 0.39
CA ILE A 77 -8.22 3.03 -1.04
C ILE A 77 -9.34 3.56 -1.94
N SER A 78 -10.61 3.29 -1.60
CA SER A 78 -11.76 3.65 -2.43
C SER A 78 -12.18 5.11 -2.29
N HIS A 79 -11.88 5.74 -1.15
CA HIS A 79 -12.26 7.12 -0.87
C HIS A 79 -11.09 8.02 -0.48
N CYS A 80 -10.46 7.81 0.68
CA CYS A 80 -9.50 8.78 1.23
C CYS A 80 -8.30 9.02 0.31
N ALA A 81 -7.80 7.96 -0.33
CA ALA A 81 -6.67 8.01 -1.26
C ALA A 81 -7.01 8.64 -2.62
N LYS A 82 -8.31 8.92 -2.89
CA LYS A 82 -8.80 9.60 -4.10
C LYS A 82 -8.99 11.10 -3.90
N GLN A 83 -8.88 11.59 -2.66
CA GLN A 83 -9.05 13.00 -2.35
C GLN A 83 -7.90 13.85 -2.91
N GLU A 84 -8.22 15.09 -3.30
CA GLU A 84 -7.21 16.06 -3.70
C GLU A 84 -6.22 16.32 -2.56
N GLY A 85 -4.94 16.47 -2.89
CA GLY A 85 -3.90 16.70 -1.90
C GLY A 85 -3.52 15.48 -1.04
N PHE A 86 -4.11 14.30 -1.29
CA PHE A 86 -3.71 13.07 -0.58
C PHE A 86 -2.21 12.80 -0.73
N ILE A 87 -1.66 12.98 -1.94
CA ILE A 87 -0.22 12.97 -2.17
C ILE A 87 0.29 14.42 -2.10
N SER A 88 1.22 14.70 -1.19
CA SER A 88 1.85 16.02 -1.01
C SER A 88 3.38 15.89 -1.11
N ARG A 89 4.03 16.98 -1.54
CA ARG A 89 5.46 17.01 -1.93
C ARG A 89 6.44 16.93 -0.76
N ASN A 90 5.97 17.20 0.47
CA ASN A 90 6.80 17.30 1.67
C ASN A 90 6.64 16.08 2.61
N MET A 91 6.45 14.89 2.06
CA MET A 91 6.39 13.65 2.83
C MET A 91 7.70 12.86 2.78
N ALA A 92 7.89 12.02 3.80
CA ALA A 92 8.95 11.02 3.81
C ALA A 92 8.79 10.07 2.62
N LEU A 93 9.90 9.56 2.09
CA LEU A 93 9.89 8.75 0.87
C LEU A 93 8.99 7.51 0.97
N VAL A 94 9.04 6.82 2.12
CA VAL A 94 8.22 5.63 2.38
C VAL A 94 6.75 5.98 2.30
N ASP A 95 6.32 7.02 3.01
CA ASP A 95 4.94 7.50 3.02
C ASP A 95 4.48 7.95 1.63
N SER A 96 5.33 8.68 0.91
CA SER A 96 5.02 9.13 -0.46
C SER A 96 4.77 7.96 -1.40
N VAL A 97 5.66 6.96 -1.43
CA VAL A 97 5.50 5.77 -2.28
C VAL A 97 4.28 4.95 -1.84
N PHE A 98 4.10 4.78 -0.54
CA PHE A 98 2.95 4.07 0.01
C PHE A 98 1.63 4.73 -0.41
N LYS A 99 1.53 6.06 -0.34
CA LYS A 99 0.34 6.81 -0.77
C LYS A 99 0.09 6.75 -2.27
N VAL A 100 1.14 6.67 -3.10
CA VAL A 100 0.98 6.42 -4.55
C VAL A 100 0.34 5.06 -4.78
N PHE A 101 0.77 4.02 -4.07
CA PHE A 101 0.13 2.70 -4.18
C PHE A 101 -1.31 2.72 -3.66
N LEU A 102 -1.63 3.41 -2.56
CA LEU A 102 -3.02 3.54 -2.13
C LEU A 102 -3.89 4.25 -3.19
N SER A 103 -3.40 5.36 -3.74
CA SER A 103 -4.17 6.18 -4.69
C SER A 103 -4.35 5.49 -6.05
N ASN A 104 -3.41 4.63 -6.46
CA ASN A 104 -3.49 3.91 -7.73
C ASN A 104 -4.24 2.57 -7.63
N GLY A 105 -4.76 2.21 -6.44
CA GLY A 105 -5.43 0.93 -6.21
C GLY A 105 -4.46 -0.25 -6.05
N ASN A 106 -3.26 0.03 -5.55
CA ASN A 106 -2.15 -0.89 -5.36
C ASN A 106 -1.66 -1.57 -6.65
N LYS A 107 -1.81 -0.87 -7.78
CA LYS A 107 -1.25 -1.31 -9.06
C LYS A 107 0.27 -1.26 -9.00
N PRO A 108 0.97 -2.32 -9.44
CA PRO A 108 2.42 -2.32 -9.40
C PRO A 108 3.04 -1.19 -10.22
N LEU A 109 4.11 -0.59 -9.71
CA LEU A 109 4.88 0.45 -10.37
C LEU A 109 6.37 0.19 -10.19
N THR A 110 7.14 0.55 -11.20
CA THR A 110 8.61 0.51 -11.18
C THR A 110 9.18 1.72 -10.43
N PRO A 111 10.43 1.64 -9.93
CA PRO A 111 11.14 2.80 -9.40
C PRO A 111 11.21 3.99 -10.36
N GLN A 112 11.26 3.75 -11.67
CA GLN A 112 11.22 4.82 -12.69
C GLN A 112 9.88 5.57 -12.64
N GLU A 113 8.77 4.85 -12.76
CA GLU A 113 7.43 5.45 -12.72
C GLU A 113 7.16 6.16 -11.38
N LEU A 114 7.58 5.56 -10.26
CA LEU A 114 7.47 6.18 -8.94
C LEU A 114 8.31 7.47 -8.85
N GLY A 115 9.50 7.48 -9.46
CA GLY A 115 10.37 8.65 -9.49
C GLY A 115 9.77 9.80 -10.29
N GLU A 116 9.13 9.50 -11.42
CA GLU A 116 8.40 10.48 -12.23
C GLU A 116 7.20 11.06 -11.46
N ILE A 117 6.38 10.21 -10.85
CA ILE A 117 5.19 10.62 -10.08
C ILE A 117 5.57 11.50 -8.88
N LEU A 118 6.63 11.13 -8.16
CA LEU A 118 7.03 11.79 -6.92
C LEU A 118 8.07 12.90 -7.11
N ASN A 119 8.60 13.07 -8.32
CA ASN A 119 9.77 13.90 -8.60
C ASN A 119 10.94 13.56 -7.65
N ARG A 120 11.28 12.28 -7.58
CA ARG A 120 12.35 11.71 -6.74
C ARG A 120 13.32 10.87 -7.58
N PRO A 121 14.61 10.79 -7.25
CA PRO A 121 15.55 9.95 -7.98
C PRO A 121 15.15 8.46 -7.90
N PRO A 122 14.93 7.77 -9.03
CA PRO A 122 14.53 6.35 -9.05
C PRO A 122 15.50 5.41 -8.33
N ASP A 123 16.80 5.73 -8.33
CA ASP A 123 17.83 4.96 -7.65
C ASP A 123 17.67 4.97 -6.12
N ILE A 124 17.22 6.09 -5.54
CA ILE A 124 16.93 6.20 -4.11
C ILE A 124 15.70 5.37 -3.75
N ILE A 125 14.68 5.37 -4.61
CA ILE A 125 13.48 4.53 -4.45
C ILE A 125 13.89 3.05 -4.48
N LEU A 126 14.61 2.63 -5.52
CA LEU A 126 15.08 1.26 -5.66
C LEU A 126 15.90 0.82 -4.45
N LYS A 127 16.88 1.63 -4.02
CA LYS A 127 17.75 1.32 -2.87
C LYS A 127 16.97 1.19 -1.57
N THR A 128 15.92 1.99 -1.38
CA THR A 128 15.09 1.95 -0.17
C THR A 128 14.27 0.67 -0.09
N PHE A 129 13.67 0.24 -1.20
CA PHE A 129 12.74 -0.92 -1.21
C PHE A 129 13.37 -2.25 -1.63
N SER A 130 14.63 -2.25 -2.08
CA SER A 130 15.38 -3.48 -2.40
C SER A 130 16.26 -3.98 -1.25
N GLY A 131 16.23 -3.31 -0.09
CA GLY A 131 16.98 -3.72 1.08
C GLY A 131 16.36 -4.91 1.82
N PHE A 132 17.03 -5.38 2.89
CA PHE A 132 16.52 -6.46 3.74
C PHE A 132 15.24 -6.10 4.50
N ARG A 133 15.06 -4.81 4.80
CA ARG A 133 13.88 -4.32 5.51
C ARG A 133 12.74 -4.10 4.51
N VAL A 134 11.61 -4.77 4.77
CA VAL A 134 10.34 -4.49 4.06
C VAL A 134 9.65 -3.33 4.75
N TYR A 135 9.49 -2.22 4.04
CA TYR A 135 8.79 -1.04 4.54
C TYR A 135 7.32 -1.11 4.21
N LYS A 136 6.47 -1.24 5.24
CA LYS A 136 5.00 -1.14 5.10
C LYS A 136 4.44 -2.06 4.01
N GLY A 137 4.98 -3.29 3.93
CA GLY A 137 4.58 -4.28 2.94
C GLY A 137 5.06 -4.05 1.51
N ILE A 138 5.81 -2.96 1.23
CA ILE A 138 6.26 -2.66 -0.13
C ILE A 138 7.34 -3.65 -0.53
N ARG A 139 7.05 -4.47 -1.54
CA ARG A 139 7.90 -5.58 -1.99
C ARG A 139 7.93 -5.67 -3.52
N PRO A 140 9.00 -6.24 -4.12
CA PRO A 140 9.00 -6.54 -5.54
C PRO A 140 7.87 -7.52 -5.88
N VAL A 141 7.17 -7.29 -6.98
CA VAL A 141 6.21 -8.26 -7.50
C VAL A 141 6.99 -9.46 -8.00
N SER A 142 6.76 -10.61 -7.38
CA SER A 142 7.33 -11.87 -7.85
C SER A 142 6.61 -12.25 -9.14
N SER A 143 7.28 -12.16 -10.28
CA SER A 143 6.82 -12.81 -11.51
C SER A 143 6.71 -14.31 -11.20
N SER A 144 5.48 -14.81 -11.06
CA SER A 144 5.22 -16.24 -10.89
C SER A 144 5.35 -17.00 -12.20
#